data_AF-D0U775-F1
#
_entry.id   AF-D0U775-F1
#
_cell.length_a   1.000
_cell.length_b   1.000
_cell.length_c   1.000
_cell.angle_alpha   90.00
_cell.angle_beta   90.00
_cell.angle_gamma   90.00
#
_symmetry.space_group_name_H-M   'P 1'
#
loop_
_entity.id
_entity.type
_entity.pdbx_description
1 polymer ?
#
loop_
_entity_poly.entity_id
_entity_poly.type
_entity_poly.pdbx_seq_one_letter_code
_entity_poly.pdbx_strand_id
1 'polypeptide(L)' 'PIGREKPLTPWGRTALGERTRKNNKYSNPFILRRRKNN' A
#
# COMPACT_ATOMS: atom_id res chain seq x y z
N PRO A 1 23.84 -1.19 -7.47
CA PRO A 1 22.67 -0.88 -6.62
C PRO A 1 21.56 -0.28 -7.50
N ILE A 2 20.27 -0.42 -7.13
CA ILE A 2 19.12 0.05 -7.93
C ILE A 2 19.09 1.59 -8.11
N GLY A 3 19.90 2.34 -7.34
CA GLY A 3 20.09 3.78 -7.45
C GLY A 3 18.91 4.63 -6.96
N ARG A 4 17.92 4.03 -6.30
CA ARG A 4 16.71 4.70 -5.78
C ARG A 4 16.63 4.53 -4.28
N GLU A 5 16.11 5.54 -3.58
CA GLU A 5 15.91 5.51 -2.12
C GLU A 5 14.99 4.38 -1.66
N LYS A 6 14.02 3.98 -2.49
CA LYS A 6 13.07 2.91 -2.22
C LYS A 6 12.86 2.04 -3.44
N PRO A 7 12.54 0.74 -3.27
CA PRO A 7 12.15 -0.11 -4.39
C PRO A 7 10.84 0.42 -4.99
N LEU A 8 10.85 0.59 -6.31
CA LEU A 8 9.69 1.02 -7.09
C LEU A 8 9.18 -0.12 -7.96
N THR A 9 7.89 -0.09 -8.24
CA THR A 9 7.27 -0.89 -9.30
C THR A 9 7.77 -0.43 -10.68
N PRO A 10 7.60 -1.25 -11.74
CA PRO A 10 7.94 -0.83 -13.12
C PRO A 10 7.22 0.44 -13.59
N TRP A 11 6.13 0.83 -12.93
CA TRP A 11 5.33 2.02 -13.23
C TRP A 11 5.60 3.21 -12.28
N GLY A 12 6.71 3.18 -11.53
CA GLY A 12 7.17 4.32 -10.73
C GLY A 12 6.48 4.52 -9.36
N ARG A 13 5.57 3.63 -8.95
CA ARG A 13 4.95 3.65 -7.60
C ARG A 13 5.79 2.88 -6.59
N THR A 14 5.71 3.23 -5.30
CA THR A 14 6.47 2.54 -4.23
C THR A 14 6.05 1.08 -4.13
N ALA A 15 7.02 0.16 -4.09
CA ALA A 15 6.74 -1.27 -4.01
C ALA A 15 6.48 -1.74 -2.56
N LEU A 16 7.15 -1.14 -1.58
CA LEU A 16 7.10 -1.57 -0.19
C LEU A 16 6.64 -0.44 0.74
N GLY A 17 5.78 -0.77 1.72
CA GLY A 17 5.37 0.12 2.82
C GLY A 17 4.22 1.08 2.51
N GLU A 18 3.82 1.24 1.25
CA GLU A 18 2.73 2.15 0.88
C GLU A 18 1.36 1.45 0.92
N ARG A 19 0.37 2.07 1.59
CA ARG A 19 -1.02 1.58 1.58
C ARG A 19 -1.70 1.96 0.27
N THR A 20 -2.04 0.97 -0.54
CA THR A 20 -2.65 1.17 -1.86
C THR A 20 -4.18 1.31 -1.85
N ARG A 21 -4.83 1.07 -0.71
CA ARG A 21 -6.30 1.11 -0.61
C ARG A 21 -6.82 2.55 -0.45
N LYS A 22 -7.72 2.98 -1.34
CA LYS A 22 -8.43 4.28 -1.27
C LYS A 22 -9.15 4.47 0.07
N ASN A 23 -9.08 5.70 0.59
CA ASN A 23 -9.57 6.05 1.93
C ASN A 23 -11.09 6.14 2.08
N ASN A 24 -11.88 6.31 1.01
CA ASN A 24 -13.34 6.53 1.05
C ASN A 24 -14.12 5.48 0.24
N LYS A 25 -13.84 4.19 0.44
CA LYS A 25 -14.64 3.12 -0.18
C LYS A 25 -15.90 2.88 0.64
N TYR A 26 -17.02 2.55 -0.02
CA TYR A 26 -18.27 2.15 0.64
C TYR A 26 -18.08 0.97 1.61
N SER A 27 -17.05 0.15 1.41
CA SER A 27 -16.73 -0.98 2.29
C SER A 27 -16.02 -0.59 3.58
N ASN A 28 -15.62 0.67 3.76
CA ASN A 28 -14.95 1.13 4.99
C ASN A 28 -15.74 0.87 6.27
N PRO A 29 -17.05 1.20 6.35
CA PRO A 29 -17.81 1.02 7.57
C PRO A 29 -17.98 -0.46 7.93
N PHE A 30 -17.90 -1.36 6.94
CA PHE A 30 -18.04 -2.79 7.12
C PHE A 30 -16.71 -3.49 7.50
N ILE A 31 -15.58 -2.78 7.57
CA ILE A 31 -14.29 -3.34 8.01
C ILE A 31 -14.17 -3.24 9.52
N LEU A 32 -14.35 -4.35 10.24
CA LEU A 32 -14.22 -4.40 11.70
C LEU A 32 -12.75 -4.36 12.18
N ARG A 33 -11.86 -5.13 11.54
CA ARG A 33 -10.43 -5.17 11.90
C ARG A 33 -9.58 -5.38 10.65
N ARG A 34 -8.48 -4.63 10.54
CA ARG A 34 -7.47 -4.83 9.49
C ARG A 34 -6.49 -5.91 9.89
N ARG A 35 -6.08 -6.74 8.93
CA ARG A 35 -4.97 -7.69 9.13
C ARG A 35 -3.68 -6.90 9.32
N LYS A 36 -2.93 -7.17 10.39
CA LYS A 36 -1.50 -6.86 10.42
C LYS A 36 -0.80 -7.93 9.59
N ASN A 37 0.09 -7.53 8.70
CA ASN A 37 1.02 -8.50 8.11
C ASN A 37 1.96 -8.93 9.24
N ASN A 38 2.11 -10.25 9.43
CA ASN A 38 3.15 -10.81 10.30
C ASN A 38 4.53 -10.54 9.69
#